data_AF-A0A834VTR0-F1
#
_entry.id   AF-A0A834VTR0-F1
#
_cell.length_a   1.000
_cell.length_b   1.000
_cell.length_c   1.000
_cell.angle_alpha   90.00
_cell.angle_beta   90.00
_cell.angle_gamma   90.00
#
_symmetry.space_group_name_H-M   'P 1'
#
loop_
_entity.id
_entity.type
_entity.pdbx_description
1 polymer ?
#
loop_
_entity_poly.entity_id
_entity_poly.type
_entity_poly.pdbx_seq_one_letter_code
_entity_poly.pdbx_strand_id
1 'polypeptide(L)'
;MADKLMAARGASPVGIHWPRNFVKRTDSLRTCFNRAYDRQRALCEDATLIKRWFKLVEETKTELGVCDEDVYNFDEAGFMMGKIITQLVITGAERRGRPKSV
;
A
#
# COMPACT_ATOMS: atom_id res chain seq x y z
N MET A 1 -18.58 1.79 -12.42
CA MET A 1 -18.39 0.98 -13.65
C MET A 1 -19.64 0.17 -13.96
N ALA A 2 -20.18 -0.60 -13.01
CA ALA A 2 -21.43 -1.35 -13.19
C ALA A 2 -22.61 -0.46 -13.62
N ASP A 3 -22.82 0.69 -12.97
CA ASP A 3 -23.91 1.61 -13.35
C ASP A 3 -23.75 2.18 -14.77
N LYS A 4 -22.51 2.43 -15.20
CA LYS A 4 -22.22 2.87 -16.57
C LYS A 4 -22.62 1.81 -17.60
N LEU A 5 -22.40 0.52 -17.29
CA LEU A 5 -22.81 -0.60 -18.13
C LEU A 5 -24.34 -0.78 -18.16
N MET A 6 -25.02 -0.57 -17.02
CA MET A 6 -26.48 -0.63 -16.95
C MET A 6 -27.12 0.52 -17.76
N ALA A 7 -26.60 1.74 -17.62
CA ALA A 7 -27.05 2.89 -18.38
C ALA A 7 -26.89 2.70 -19.90
N ALA A 8 -25.77 2.15 -20.35
CA ALA A 8 -25.55 1.83 -21.76
C ALA A 8 -26.53 0.76 -22.31
N ARG A 9 -27.15 -0.03 -21.43
CA ARG A 9 -28.15 -1.06 -21.77
C ARG A 9 -29.58 -0.57 -21.58
N GLY A 10 -29.79 0.72 -21.25
CA GLY A 10 -31.12 1.27 -20.95
C GLY A 10 -31.75 0.69 -19.68
N ALA A 11 -30.95 0.12 -18.78
CA ALA A 11 -31.43 -0.55 -17.57
C ALA A 11 -31.20 0.33 -16.32
N SER A 12 -31.96 0.05 -15.26
CA SER A 12 -31.85 0.76 -13.99
C SER A 12 -30.47 0.55 -13.31
N PRO A 13 -30.03 1.50 -12.45
CA PRO A 13 -28.77 1.37 -11.70
C PRO A 13 -28.73 0.11 -10.83
N VAL A 14 -27.52 -0.32 -10.47
CA VAL A 14 -27.39 -1.47 -9.56
C VAL A 14 -27.73 -1.07 -8.12
N GLY A 15 -28.32 -2.01 -7.37
CA GLY A 15 -28.62 -1.77 -5.96
C GLY A 15 -27.37 -1.66 -5.08
N ILE A 16 -27.50 -1.00 -3.91
CA ILE A 16 -26.39 -0.74 -2.96
C ILE A 16 -25.62 -2.01 -2.53
N HIS A 17 -26.29 -3.16 -2.48
CA HIS A 17 -25.69 -4.44 -2.09
C HIS A 17 -25.03 -5.20 -3.25
N TRP A 18 -25.12 -4.68 -4.48
CA TRP A 18 -24.58 -5.34 -5.67
C TRP A 18 -23.10 -5.72 -5.56
N PRO A 19 -22.18 -4.85 -5.08
CA PRO A 19 -20.76 -5.20 -4.99
C PRO A 19 -20.51 -6.39 -4.06
N ARG A 20 -21.18 -6.41 -2.90
CA ARG A 20 -21.07 -7.51 -1.92
C ARG A 20 -21.59 -8.82 -2.50
N ASN A 21 -22.76 -8.78 -3.14
CA ASN A 21 -23.39 -9.96 -3.74
C ASN A 21 -22.60 -10.48 -4.95
N PHE A 22 -21.99 -9.58 -5.72
CA PHE A 22 -21.15 -9.91 -6.86
C PHE A 22 -19.90 -10.69 -6.43
N VAL A 23 -19.21 -10.25 -5.38
CA VAL A 23 -18.06 -11.00 -4.84
C VAL A 23 -18.53 -12.34 -4.26
N LYS A 24 -19.63 -12.35 -3.50
CA LYS A 24 -20.14 -13.59 -2.85
C LYS A 24 -20.48 -14.70 -3.85
N ARG A 25 -20.97 -14.36 -5.05
CA ARG A 25 -21.38 -15.33 -6.08
C ARG A 25 -20.26 -15.72 -7.07
N THR A 26 -19.08 -15.13 -6.93
CA THR A 26 -17.97 -15.31 -7.87
C THR A 26 -16.79 -15.91 -7.13
N ASP A 27 -16.66 -17.24 -7.15
CA ASP A 27 -15.64 -17.97 -6.38
C ASP A 27 -14.20 -17.59 -6.76
N SER A 28 -14.00 -17.02 -7.95
CA SER A 28 -12.70 -16.50 -8.39
C SER A 28 -12.33 -15.15 -7.77
N LEU A 29 -13.19 -14.54 -6.95
CA LEU A 29 -12.96 -13.24 -6.30
C LEU A 29 -13.03 -13.36 -4.77
N ARG A 30 -12.21 -12.55 -4.09
CA ARG A 30 -12.22 -12.42 -2.63
C ARG A 30 -11.94 -10.98 -2.22
N THR A 31 -12.48 -10.57 -1.08
CA THR A 31 -12.08 -9.30 -0.43
C THR A 31 -10.89 -9.52 0.48
N CYS A 32 -9.93 -8.61 0.42
CA CYS A 32 -8.82 -8.56 1.37
C CYS A 32 -8.56 -7.12 1.82
N PHE A 33 -8.08 -6.96 3.05
CA PHE A 33 -7.57 -5.68 3.50
C PHE A 33 -6.15 -5.52 2.95
N ASN A 34 -5.92 -4.46 2.20
CA ASN A 34 -4.60 -4.10 1.71
C ASN A 34 -4.25 -2.69 2.17
N ARG A 35 -2.97 -2.46 2.47
CA ARG A 35 -2.49 -1.09 2.68
C ARG A 35 -2.17 -0.53 1.31
N ALA A 36 -2.81 0.57 0.95
CA ALA A 36 -2.37 1.30 -0.22
C ALA A 36 -0.93 1.76 0.05
N TYR A 37 0.01 1.17 -0.69
CA TYR A 37 1.38 1.60 -0.68
C TYR A 37 1.61 2.49 -1.89
N ASP A 38 2.29 3.61 -1.70
CA ASP A 38 2.59 4.49 -2.82
C ASP A 38 3.52 3.75 -3.79
N ARG A 39 3.06 3.57 -5.04
CA ARG A 39 3.81 2.82 -6.05
C ARG A 39 5.14 3.51 -6.39
N GLN A 40 5.17 4.84 -6.41
CA GLN A 40 6.41 5.58 -6.69
C GLN A 40 7.39 5.36 -5.54
N ARG A 41 6.91 5.39 -4.29
CA ARG A 41 7.72 5.05 -3.11
C ARG A 41 8.30 3.63 -3.19
N ALA A 42 7.49 2.62 -3.53
CA ALA A 42 7.98 1.24 -3.69
C ALA A 42 9.00 1.08 -4.83
N LEU A 43 8.92 1.90 -5.88
CA LEU A 43 9.89 1.88 -6.97
C LEU A 43 11.23 2.54 -6.58
N CYS A 44 11.19 3.52 -5.68
CA CYS A 44 12.37 4.22 -5.17
C CYS A 44 13.08 3.47 -4.03
N GLU A 45 12.48 2.40 -3.48
CA GLU A 45 13.09 1.59 -2.42
C GLU A 45 14.09 0.58 -2.96
N ASP A 46 15.37 0.99 -3.01
CA ASP A 46 16.49 0.10 -3.25
C ASP A 46 17.11 -0.34 -1.92
N ALA A 47 16.96 -1.63 -1.59
CA ALA A 47 17.49 -2.22 -0.37
C ALA A 47 19.01 -2.04 -0.21
N THR A 48 19.77 -2.02 -1.31
CA THR A 48 21.23 -1.84 -1.25
C THR A 48 21.59 -0.39 -0.91
N LEU A 49 20.88 0.57 -1.49
CA LEU A 49 21.05 2.00 -1.21
C LEU A 49 20.65 2.32 0.23
N ILE A 50 19.51 1.80 0.69
CA ILE A 50 19.01 1.99 2.05
C ILE A 50 20.01 1.45 3.07
N LYS A 51 20.49 0.21 2.88
CA LYS A 51 21.51 -0.39 3.77
C LYS A 51 22.80 0.41 3.80
N ARG A 52 23.27 0.88 2.64
CA ARG A 52 24.47 1.72 2.54
C ARG A 52 24.31 3.03 3.30
N TRP A 53 23.15 3.67 3.20
CA TRP A 53 22.85 4.90 3.92
C TRP A 53 22.89 4.69 5.44
N PHE A 54 22.22 3.65 5.95
CA PHE A 54 22.25 3.35 7.40
C PHE A 54 23.66 3.07 7.91
N LYS A 55 24.45 2.30 7.15
CA LYS A 55 25.84 2.03 7.50
C LYS A 55 26.67 3.31 7.60
N LEU A 56 26.51 4.23 6.64
CA LEU A 56 27.19 5.53 6.67
C LEU A 56 26.79 6.36 7.89
N VAL A 57 25.51 6.33 8.27
CA VAL A 57 25.01 7.05 9.45
C VAL A 57 25.63 6.47 10.73
N GLU A 58 25.68 5.14 10.88
CA GLU A 58 26.32 4.49 12.04
C GLU A 58 27.82 4.80 12.13
N GLU A 59 28.54 4.76 11.01
CA GLU A 59 29.96 5.11 10.95
C GLU A 59 30.17 6.58 11.38
N THR A 60 29.36 7.49 10.85
CA THR A 60 29.42 8.93 11.18
C THR A 60 29.09 9.18 12.65
N LYS A 61 28.06 8.52 13.21
CA LYS A 61 27.73 8.62 14.63
C LYS A 61 28.87 8.15 15.51
N THR A 62 29.52 7.06 15.13
CA THR A 62 30.65 6.48 15.85
C THR A 62 31.86 7.43 15.82
N GLU A 63 32.17 8.02 14.67
CA GLU A 63 33.27 8.98 14.51
C GLU A 63 33.04 10.25 15.33
N LEU A 64 31.81 10.75 15.36
CA LEU A 64 31.45 11.98 16.07
C LEU A 64 31.09 11.75 17.55
N GLY A 65 31.06 10.50 18.02
CA GLY A 65 30.68 10.16 19.38
C GLY A 65 29.22 10.50 19.71
N VAL A 66 28.32 10.44 18.73
CA VAL A 66 26.89 10.73 18.91
C VAL A 66 26.19 9.53 19.53
N CYS A 67 25.70 9.69 20.75
CA CYS A 67 24.93 8.68 21.46
C CYS A 67 23.55 8.45 20.82
N ASP A 68 23.00 7.25 20.98
CA ASP A 68 21.66 6.91 20.44
C ASP A 68 20.56 7.77 21.08
N GLU A 69 20.75 8.17 22.34
CA GLU A 69 19.86 9.05 23.10
C GLU A 69 19.81 10.47 22.50
N ASP A 70 20.84 10.87 21.75
CA ASP A 70 20.95 12.19 21.11
C ASP A 70 20.47 12.17 19.64
N VAL A 71 19.91 11.05 19.18
CA VAL A 71 19.34 10.94 17.84
C VAL A 71 17.83 11.16 17.88
N TYR A 72 17.40 12.28 17.32
CA TYR A 72 16.00 12.64 17.20
C TYR A 72 15.53 12.43 15.76
N ASN A 73 14.39 11.77 15.59
CA ASN A 73 13.73 11.72 14.29
C ASN A 73 13.15 13.10 13.97
N PHE A 74 13.52 13.65 12.82
CA PHE A 74 12.90 14.87 12.30
C PHE A 74 11.94 14.47 11.19
N ASP A 75 10.69 14.16 11.54
CA ASP A 75 9.61 13.97 10.58
C ASP A 75 8.64 15.16 10.61
N GLU A 76 8.46 15.79 9.46
CA GLU A 76 7.48 16.86 9.31
C GLU A 76 6.08 16.24 9.23
N ALA A 77 5.28 16.40 10.28
CA ALA A 77 3.90 15.90 10.39
C ALA A 77 2.88 16.61 9.45
N GLY A 78 3.34 17.37 8.45
CA GLY A 78 2.52 18.32 7.69
C GLY A 78 2.14 17.91 6.26
N PHE A 79 2.86 16.97 5.63
CA PHE A 79 2.55 16.54 4.27
C PHE A 79 2.19 15.06 4.24
N MET A 80 0.98 14.76 3.77
CA MET A 80 0.50 13.39 3.57
C MET A 80 1.26 12.76 2.38
N MET A 81 2.52 12.37 2.61
CA MET A 81 3.42 11.74 1.64
C MET A 81 3.02 10.27 1.43
N GLY A 82 1.88 10.09 0.78
CA GLY A 82 1.30 8.80 0.46
C GLY A 82 0.14 8.42 1.37
N LYS A 83 -0.90 7.84 0.76
CA LYS A 83 -2.10 7.38 1.46
C LYS A 83 -1.84 6.01 2.09
N ILE A 84 -1.25 5.95 3.28
CA ILE A 84 -1.05 4.70 4.03
C ILE A 84 -2.32 4.36 4.82
N ILE A 85 -3.45 4.23 4.13
CA ILE A 85 -4.72 3.82 4.75
C ILE A 85 -4.99 2.38 4.37
N THR A 86 -5.41 1.58 5.35
CA THR A 86 -5.88 0.22 5.10
C THR A 86 -7.22 0.31 4.37
N GLN A 87 -7.29 -0.27 3.18
CA GLN A 87 -8.49 -0.27 2.34
C GLN A 87 -8.93 -1.70 2.05
N LEU A 88 -10.25 -1.90 1.96
CA LEU A 88 -10.81 -3.16 1.49
C LEU A 88 -10.71 -3.17 -0.05
N VAL A 89 -9.99 -4.15 -0.59
CA VAL A 89 -9.84 -4.35 -2.04
C VAL A 89 -10.43 -5.70 -2.46
N ILE A 90 -10.92 -5.76 -3.69
CA ILE A 90 -11.38 -7.01 -4.31
C ILE A 90 -10.22 -7.54 -5.15
N THR A 91 -9.76 -8.75 -4.84
CA THR A 91 -8.66 -9.43 -5.54
C THR A 91 -9.12 -10.80 -6.05
N GLY A 92 -8.35 -11.41 -6.95
CA GLY A 92 -8.57 -12.81 -7.32
C GLY A 92 -8.44 -13.73 -6.10
N ALA A 93 -9.23 -14.80 -6.07
CA ALA A 93 -9.11 -15.86 -5.08
C ALA A 93 -7.80 -16.66 -5.26
N GLU A 94 -7.30 -16.71 -6.49
CA GLU A 94 -6.00 -17.31 -6.82
C GLU A 94 -4.86 -16.40 -6.33
N ARG A 95 -4.06 -16.88 -5.36
CA ARG A 95 -2.87 -16.17 -4.88
C ARG A 95 -1.74 -16.31 -5.89
N ARG A 96 -1.52 -15.31 -6.76
CA ARG A 96 -0.26 -15.19 -7.52
C ARG A 96 0.86 -14.70 -6.62
N GLY A 97 1.51 -15.64 -5.91
CA GLY A 97 2.81 -15.43 -5.25
C GLY A 97 2.81 -14.43 -4.08
N ARG A 98 3.70 -14.66 -3.12
CA ARG A 98 3.93 -13.74 -1.99
C ARG A 98 4.31 -12.34 -2.51
N PRO A 99 3.77 -11.24 -1.96
CA PRO A 99 4.44 -9.95 -2.09
C PRO A 99 5.81 -10.03 -1.39
N LYS A 100 6.78 -9.24 -1.89
CA LYS A 100 8.18 -9.20 -1.45
C LYS A 100 8.29 -9.31 0.08
N SER A 101 9.05 -10.30 0.56
CA SER A 101 9.66 -10.23 1.88
C SER A 101 10.65 -9.07 1.84
N VAL A 102 10.32 -7.99 2.54
CA VAL A 102 11.26 -6.93 2.91
C VAL A 102 12.26 -7.51 3.90
#